data_AF-A0A1V5GJT9-F1
#
_entry.id   AF-A0A1V5GJT9-F1
#
_cell.length_a   1.000
_cell.length_b   1.000
_cell.length_c   1.000
_cell.angle_alpha   90.00
_cell.angle_beta   90.00
_cell.angle_gamma   90.00
#
_symmetry.space_group_name_H-M   'P 1'
#
loop_
_entity.id
_entity.type
_entity.pdbx_description
1 polymer ?
#
loop_
_entity_poly.entity_id
_entity_poly.type
_entity_poly.pdbx_seq_one_letter_code
_entity_poly.pdbx_strand_id
1 'polypeptide(L)'
;MKNKMITFILSLIIIYTAVGINANADISSPEDVKDWEVIFGVTEPIAIVKNYLGNETDISVPDTILGYTVTEVDFSAFHVILAMDDLDGVHPTTSIYIPETVKQVTISPPLKFENNLRSLSINGNEVMIQLEIDNDHIEELTIPHFKHKSQKSYDRSYIRIKNAPSLKKLSIAGTYDVLEIDQNNFKDCSSLKEIAFPKQCSYIRFGSFSFENCGFEILDIPYDAEIGQGAFESNDLLTNVLFSGKTDLKGYVFYNCPKLENVKFANGGSAEKNAFLNCSSLKNIDITDDVTFDSKAFDGCTSLMTINSEPAFDSETGDFSSKYRDFILDNFNGAQDVGFINQYVEANVKRIVNEVITDDMSDIQKAKALHDWLCDNTGYDHDSVDADRNHHDASVLMNDKTVCEGYASFYDLLLREAGVESYYVHSSDHAWNIINIDGHFFHSDTTWDDLTSSYKYFLKSDSEMKSEGGSHGSWNLLKPSSLHDYTRTSAPECKYSMGDVNTDGELNSADLVCISQYLHGRSGITKANRALADVCCDGETDVFDVVALRRKVINEVMSR
;
A
#
# COMPACT_ATOMS: atom_id res chain seq x y z
N MET A 1 50.64 37.29 21.75
CA MET A 1 50.68 36.16 22.69
C MET A 1 49.84 34.95 22.26
N LYS A 2 48.81 35.10 21.40
CA LYS A 2 48.01 33.97 20.88
C LYS A 2 48.69 33.08 19.81
N ASN A 3 49.52 33.64 18.92
CA ASN A 3 50.30 32.84 17.94
C ASN A 3 51.37 31.94 18.57
N LYS A 4 51.75 32.16 19.84
CA LYS A 4 52.66 31.24 20.54
C LYS A 4 51.92 30.07 21.18
N MET A 5 50.59 30.14 21.34
CA MET A 5 49.80 29.08 21.97
C MET A 5 49.44 27.98 20.96
N ILE A 6 49.21 28.34 19.69
CA ILE A 6 48.98 27.39 18.59
C ILE A 6 50.27 26.64 18.25
N THR A 7 51.42 27.32 18.22
CA THR A 7 52.72 26.64 18.08
C THR A 7 53.08 25.79 19.28
N PHE A 8 52.58 26.10 20.50
CA PHE A 8 52.84 25.33 21.72
C PHE A 8 51.95 24.08 21.83
N ILE A 9 50.73 24.09 21.27
CA ILE A 9 49.87 22.90 21.16
C ILE A 9 50.37 21.97 20.05
N LEU A 10 50.83 22.52 18.92
CA LEU A 10 51.45 21.75 17.83
C LEU A 10 52.84 21.17 18.19
N SER A 11 53.57 21.76 19.16
CA SER A 11 54.88 21.24 19.61
C SER A 11 54.83 20.35 20.85
N LEU A 12 53.71 20.29 21.59
CA LEU A 12 53.54 19.35 22.70
C LEU A 12 53.06 17.96 22.26
N ILE A 13 52.45 17.83 21.08
CA ILE A 13 51.94 16.55 20.56
C ILE A 13 53.04 15.73 19.87
N ILE A 14 54.15 16.36 19.45
CA ILE A 14 55.29 15.70 18.79
C ILE A 14 56.17 14.86 19.77
N ILE A 15 55.92 14.87 21.08
CA ILE A 15 56.83 14.24 22.08
C ILE A 15 56.35 12.87 22.63
N TYR A 16 55.19 12.34 22.24
CA TYR A 16 54.71 11.05 22.81
C TYR A 16 54.25 9.98 21.82
N THR A 17 55.05 9.68 20.80
CA THR A 17 55.04 8.37 20.10
C THR A 17 56.42 8.00 19.55
N ALA A 18 57.47 8.13 20.37
CA ALA A 18 58.79 7.59 20.08
C ALA A 18 59.12 6.44 21.06
N VAL A 19 58.35 5.35 21.02
CA VAL A 19 58.80 4.04 21.54
C VAL A 19 58.33 2.98 20.56
N GLY A 20 59.23 2.60 19.66
CA GLY A 20 58.96 1.60 18.63
C GLY A 20 59.73 1.79 17.32
N ILE A 21 60.75 2.66 17.27
CA ILE A 21 61.65 2.74 16.11
C ILE A 21 62.77 1.73 16.30
N ASN A 22 62.97 0.84 15.32
CA ASN A 22 64.32 0.37 15.02
C ASN A 22 64.55 0.20 13.51
N ALA A 23 65.30 1.17 12.97
CA ALA A 23 66.34 1.07 11.94
C ALA A 23 66.05 0.29 10.64
N ASN A 24 65.67 1.03 9.59
CA ASN A 24 66.35 1.10 8.26
C ASN A 24 65.42 1.59 7.14
N ALA A 25 64.84 2.78 7.29
CA ALA A 25 64.42 3.57 6.14
C ALA A 25 65.02 4.97 6.33
N ASP A 26 65.90 5.33 5.41
CA ASP A 26 66.49 6.65 5.29
C ASP A 26 65.35 7.61 4.88
N ILE A 27 64.68 8.23 5.85
CA ILE A 27 63.62 9.22 5.61
C ILE A 27 64.32 10.50 5.14
N SER A 28 64.60 10.54 3.85
CA SER A 28 64.93 11.78 3.16
C SER A 28 63.62 12.54 2.91
N SER A 29 63.54 13.78 3.42
CA SER A 29 62.41 14.74 3.32
C SER A 29 61.21 14.53 4.28
N PRO A 30 61.03 15.45 5.27
CA PRO A 30 59.80 15.60 6.06
C PRO A 30 58.60 16.19 5.30
N GLU A 31 58.72 16.50 4.00
CA GLU A 31 57.66 17.18 3.24
C GLU A 31 56.56 16.21 2.75
N ASP A 32 56.84 14.90 2.67
CA ASP A 32 55.97 13.90 2.03
C ASP A 32 54.87 13.30 2.93
N VAL A 33 54.77 13.71 4.21
CA VAL A 33 53.76 13.20 5.18
C VAL A 33 53.03 14.33 5.92
N LYS A 34 53.07 15.55 5.39
CA LYS A 34 52.81 16.78 6.15
C LYS A 34 51.47 16.80 6.92
N ASP A 35 50.47 16.11 6.41
CA ASP A 35 49.09 16.18 6.90
C ASP A 35 48.55 14.85 7.47
N TRP A 36 49.35 13.77 7.54
CA TRP A 36 48.86 12.44 7.95
C TRP A 36 49.63 11.86 9.14
N GLU A 37 48.93 11.44 10.20
CA GLU A 37 49.53 10.60 11.24
C GLU A 37 49.21 9.13 10.95
N VAL A 38 50.26 8.35 10.72
CA VAL A 38 50.18 6.99 10.17
C VAL A 38 50.98 6.01 11.03
N ILE A 39 50.43 4.81 11.25
CA ILE A 39 51.16 3.67 11.81
C ILE A 39 51.56 2.76 10.65
N PHE A 40 52.87 2.50 10.51
CA PHE A 40 53.40 1.62 9.49
C PHE A 40 53.54 0.18 10.02
N GLY A 41 53.15 -0.79 9.19
CA GLY A 41 53.34 -2.21 9.46
C GLY A 41 54.82 -2.59 9.51
N VAL A 42 55.16 -3.49 10.44
CA VAL A 42 56.54 -3.96 10.63
C VAL A 42 56.84 -5.18 9.74
N THR A 43 55.83 -6.00 9.45
CA THR A 43 55.96 -7.27 8.70
C THR A 43 55.55 -7.18 7.24
N GLU A 44 54.68 -6.23 6.91
CA GLU A 44 54.16 -5.99 5.56
C GLU A 44 54.17 -4.47 5.28
N PRO A 45 54.32 -4.03 4.03
CA PRO A 45 54.35 -2.61 3.66
C PRO A 45 52.95 -1.99 3.68
N ILE A 46 52.30 -2.01 4.84
CA ILE A 46 50.97 -1.46 5.09
C ILE A 46 51.02 -0.19 5.95
N ALA A 47 50.07 0.70 5.73
CA ALA A 47 49.89 1.95 6.46
C ALA A 47 48.47 2.01 7.06
N ILE A 48 48.38 2.46 8.31
CA ILE A 48 47.13 2.67 9.05
C ILE A 48 47.01 4.16 9.36
N VAL A 49 46.01 4.84 8.80
CA VAL A 49 45.75 6.25 9.09
C VAL A 49 45.05 6.38 10.44
N LYS A 50 45.64 7.16 11.35
CA LYS A 50 45.10 7.42 12.70
C LYS A 50 44.71 8.87 12.93
N ASN A 51 45.27 9.82 12.18
CA ASN A 51 44.90 11.22 12.28
C ASN A 51 45.13 11.96 10.96
N TYR A 52 44.38 13.02 10.74
CA TYR A 52 44.56 13.96 9.65
C TYR A 52 44.73 15.37 10.19
N LEU A 53 45.81 16.03 9.79
CA LEU A 53 46.25 17.35 10.28
C LEU A 53 46.05 18.47 9.24
N GLY A 54 45.56 18.12 8.05
CA GLY A 54 45.27 19.06 6.97
C GLY A 54 44.05 19.94 7.23
N ASN A 55 43.74 20.81 6.28
CA ASN A 55 42.63 21.76 6.32
C ASN A 55 41.84 21.85 5.01
N GLU A 56 41.94 20.82 4.17
CA GLU A 56 41.31 20.76 2.86
C GLU A 56 39.79 20.55 2.96
N THR A 57 39.06 21.22 2.05
CA THR A 57 37.62 21.05 1.86
C THR A 57 37.27 19.64 1.38
N ASP A 58 38.11 19.08 0.51
CA ASP A 58 37.94 17.77 -0.09
C ASP A 58 39.15 16.89 0.24
N ILE A 59 38.92 15.87 1.07
CA ILE A 59 39.98 14.98 1.55
C ILE A 59 39.96 13.71 0.70
N SER A 60 41.09 13.40 0.07
CA SER A 60 41.32 12.10 -0.58
C SER A 60 42.41 11.35 0.15
N VAL A 61 42.05 10.24 0.81
CA VAL A 61 43.04 9.33 1.40
C VAL A 61 43.88 8.72 0.27
N PRO A 62 45.21 8.80 0.32
CA PRO A 62 46.07 8.28 -0.75
C PRO A 62 46.15 6.75 -0.71
N ASP A 63 46.35 6.11 -1.88
CA ASP A 63 46.57 4.66 -1.98
C ASP A 63 47.83 4.20 -1.23
N THR A 64 48.86 5.06 -1.19
CA THR A 64 50.12 4.80 -0.52
C THR A 64 50.64 6.03 0.22
N ILE A 65 51.31 5.82 1.35
CA ILE A 65 52.04 6.85 2.10
C ILE A 65 53.47 6.34 2.30
N LEU A 66 54.47 7.09 1.82
CA LEU A 66 55.88 6.68 1.85
C LEU A 66 56.13 5.27 1.26
N GLY A 67 55.35 4.87 0.25
CA GLY A 67 55.45 3.55 -0.39
C GLY A 67 54.78 2.40 0.38
N TYR A 68 54.16 2.67 1.53
CA TYR A 68 53.31 1.72 2.25
C TYR A 68 51.86 1.87 1.79
N THR A 69 51.21 0.77 1.44
CA THR A 69 49.81 0.75 1.01
C THR A 69 48.90 1.09 2.18
N VAL A 70 48.02 2.08 2.03
CA VAL A 70 47.04 2.42 3.08
C VAL A 70 45.95 1.35 3.09
N THR A 71 45.87 0.57 4.17
CA THR A 71 44.95 -0.57 4.29
C THR A 71 43.89 -0.39 5.37
N GLU A 72 44.08 0.55 6.29
CA GLU A 72 43.14 0.83 7.38
C GLU A 72 43.02 2.34 7.60
N VAL A 73 41.78 2.80 7.77
CA VAL A 73 41.46 4.17 8.16
C VAL A 73 40.61 4.14 9.43
N ASP A 74 41.12 4.74 10.49
CA ASP A 74 40.33 5.07 11.66
C ASP A 74 39.65 6.43 11.44
N PHE A 75 38.33 6.45 11.32
CA PHE A 75 37.60 7.65 10.93
C PHE A 75 37.56 8.73 12.02
N SER A 76 37.95 8.37 13.26
CA SER A 76 38.26 9.37 14.28
C SER A 76 39.37 10.34 13.85
N ALA A 77 40.19 9.95 12.86
CA ALA A 77 41.19 10.81 12.23
C ALA A 77 40.61 12.11 11.66
N PHE A 78 39.32 12.12 11.30
CA PHE A 78 38.66 13.29 10.72
C PHE A 78 37.81 14.06 11.74
N HIS A 79 37.72 13.61 12.99
CA HIS A 79 36.78 14.18 13.97
C HIS A 79 37.03 15.67 14.23
N VAL A 80 38.30 16.09 14.30
CA VAL A 80 38.68 17.48 14.55
C VAL A 80 38.30 18.36 13.36
N ILE A 81 38.70 17.97 12.14
CA ILE A 81 38.48 18.78 10.96
C ILE A 81 36.99 18.88 10.59
N LEU A 82 36.21 17.81 10.84
CA LEU A 82 34.76 17.80 10.63
C LEU A 82 33.97 18.65 11.63
N ALA A 83 34.58 19.02 12.76
CA ALA A 83 33.98 19.90 13.78
C ALA A 83 34.40 21.38 13.62
N MET A 84 35.21 21.71 12.61
CA MET A 84 35.63 23.09 12.36
C MET A 84 34.54 23.86 11.62
N ASP A 85 33.99 24.88 12.27
CA ASP A 85 33.16 25.89 11.63
C ASP A 85 34.01 26.85 10.78
N ASP A 86 33.37 27.56 9.85
CA ASP A 86 33.97 28.57 8.98
C ASP A 86 34.55 29.74 9.79
N LEU A 87 35.76 29.54 10.32
CA LEU A 87 36.51 30.48 11.16
C LEU A 87 37.87 30.75 10.51
N ASP A 88 38.18 32.04 10.32
CA ASP A 88 39.50 32.55 9.94
C ASP A 88 40.15 31.88 8.70
N GLY A 89 39.36 31.62 7.64
CA GLY A 89 39.88 31.15 6.34
C GLY A 89 40.13 29.64 6.25
N VAL A 90 39.60 28.86 7.20
CA VAL A 90 39.50 27.39 7.09
C VAL A 90 38.11 27.05 6.57
N HIS A 91 38.05 26.50 5.36
CA HIS A 91 36.80 26.00 4.80
C HIS A 91 36.43 24.67 5.45
N PRO A 92 35.16 24.45 5.81
CA PRO A 92 34.75 23.17 6.40
C PRO A 92 34.96 22.04 5.40
N THR A 93 35.44 20.88 5.87
CA THR A 93 35.53 19.69 5.04
C THR A 93 34.14 19.22 4.62
N THR A 94 33.90 19.17 3.32
CA THR A 94 32.63 18.77 2.72
C THR A 94 32.69 17.41 2.06
N SER A 95 33.86 16.89 1.70
CA SER A 95 33.99 15.56 1.11
C SER A 95 35.16 14.75 1.65
N ILE A 96 34.93 13.44 1.79
CA ILE A 96 35.98 12.46 2.16
C ILE A 96 35.90 11.28 1.20
N TYR A 97 37.02 10.98 0.55
CA TYR A 97 37.22 9.81 -0.32
C TYR A 97 38.20 8.83 0.33
N ILE A 98 37.76 7.58 0.50
CA ILE A 98 38.55 6.43 0.96
C ILE A 98 38.75 5.47 -0.22
N PRO A 99 40.01 5.16 -0.60
CA PRO A 99 40.35 4.38 -1.79
C PRO A 99 40.16 2.88 -1.59
N GLU A 100 40.14 2.13 -2.70
CA GLU A 100 39.99 0.68 -2.74
C GLU A 100 41.12 -0.10 -2.01
N THR A 101 42.27 0.52 -1.78
CA THR A 101 43.36 -0.10 -1.01
C THR A 101 42.99 -0.33 0.45
N VAL A 102 42.02 0.44 0.97
CA VAL A 102 41.56 0.36 2.35
C VAL A 102 40.64 -0.84 2.53
N LYS A 103 41.05 -1.77 3.40
CA LYS A 103 40.36 -3.02 3.71
C LYS A 103 39.59 -2.96 5.03
N GLN A 104 39.86 -1.95 5.86
CA GLN A 104 39.19 -1.75 7.14
C GLN A 104 38.94 -0.26 7.38
N VAL A 105 37.68 0.07 7.68
CA VAL A 105 37.26 1.41 8.09
C VAL A 105 36.54 1.28 9.41
N THR A 106 37.09 1.87 10.47
CA THR A 106 36.44 1.88 11.79
C THR A 106 35.93 3.28 12.08
N ILE A 107 34.65 3.40 12.43
CA ILE A 107 34.02 4.69 12.77
C ILE A 107 33.52 4.58 14.20
N SER A 108 34.33 5.05 15.15
CA SER A 108 34.01 5.03 16.57
C SER A 108 34.51 6.31 17.23
N PRO A 109 33.63 7.18 17.75
CA PRO A 109 32.16 7.04 17.83
C PRO A 109 31.44 7.16 16.48
N PRO A 110 30.14 6.80 16.38
CA PRO A 110 29.28 7.11 15.23
C PRO A 110 29.47 8.53 14.71
N LEU A 111 29.32 8.73 13.39
CA LEU A 111 29.27 10.07 12.78
C LEU A 111 27.98 10.76 13.23
N LYS A 112 28.03 11.37 14.40
CA LYS A 112 26.94 12.09 15.07
C LYS A 112 27.38 13.51 15.39
N PHE A 113 27.45 14.37 14.39
CA PHE A 113 27.77 15.77 14.64
C PHE A 113 27.08 16.62 13.58
N GLU A 114 26.75 17.86 13.92
CA GLU A 114 26.33 18.94 13.01
C GLU A 114 27.51 19.28 12.07
N ASN A 115 27.97 18.31 11.29
CA ASN A 115 29.16 18.42 10.47
C ASN A 115 28.77 18.75 9.03
N ASN A 116 29.57 19.60 8.39
CA ASN A 116 29.36 20.08 7.03
C ASN A 116 29.65 19.01 5.95
N LEU A 117 29.80 17.74 6.32
CA LEU A 117 30.12 16.66 5.39
C LEU A 117 28.94 16.42 4.45
N ARG A 118 29.14 16.72 3.17
CA ARG A 118 28.16 16.56 2.09
C ARG A 118 28.39 15.29 1.28
N SER A 119 29.62 14.78 1.22
CA SER A 119 29.94 13.59 0.45
C SER A 119 30.89 12.66 1.19
N LEU A 120 30.54 11.37 1.27
CA LEU A 120 31.39 10.32 1.81
C LEU A 120 31.49 9.19 0.80
N SER A 121 32.69 8.92 0.30
CA SER A 121 32.93 7.82 -0.63
C SER A 121 33.87 6.80 -0.02
N ILE A 122 33.37 5.61 0.29
CA ILE A 122 34.17 4.49 0.78
C ILE A 122 34.21 3.41 -0.29
N ASN A 123 35.39 3.17 -0.85
CA ASN A 123 35.59 2.23 -1.94
C ASN A 123 36.40 1.03 -1.47
N GLY A 124 36.24 -0.09 -2.16
CA GLY A 124 36.95 -1.34 -1.87
C GLY A 124 36.03 -2.55 -1.87
N ASN A 125 36.65 -3.73 -1.92
CA ASN A 125 35.97 -5.01 -1.85
C ASN A 125 36.29 -5.71 -0.53
N GLU A 126 35.24 -6.26 0.07
CA GLU A 126 35.31 -6.96 1.35
C GLU A 126 35.86 -6.09 2.51
N VAL A 127 35.46 -4.82 2.56
CA VAL A 127 35.86 -3.88 3.61
C VAL A 127 35.23 -4.30 4.95
N MET A 128 36.01 -4.33 6.02
CA MET A 128 35.46 -4.39 7.38
C MET A 128 34.99 -2.99 7.78
N ILE A 129 33.68 -2.77 7.95
CA ILE A 129 33.11 -1.44 8.21
C ILE A 129 32.08 -1.44 9.32
N GLN A 130 32.19 -0.51 10.27
CA GLN A 130 31.14 -0.20 11.24
C GLN A 130 30.80 1.27 11.11
N LEU A 131 29.73 1.58 10.39
CA LEU A 131 29.35 2.94 10.03
C LEU A 131 27.93 3.22 10.57
N GLU A 132 27.80 4.29 11.34
CA GLU A 132 26.51 4.85 11.72
C GLU A 132 26.50 6.33 11.30
N ILE A 133 25.54 6.71 10.44
CA ILE A 133 25.38 8.05 9.89
C ILE A 133 24.15 8.71 10.52
N ASP A 134 24.37 9.84 11.16
CA ASP A 134 23.35 10.74 11.71
C ASP A 134 23.76 12.17 11.31
N ASN A 135 23.45 12.53 10.05
CA ASN A 135 23.92 13.74 9.39
C ASN A 135 22.84 14.23 8.40
N ASP A 136 22.32 15.43 8.62
CA ASP A 136 21.27 16.06 7.82
C ASP A 136 21.79 16.89 6.63
N HIS A 137 23.10 16.93 6.40
CA HIS A 137 23.79 17.61 5.32
C HIS A 137 24.38 16.69 4.26
N ILE A 138 24.50 15.39 4.50
CA ILE A 138 25.07 14.44 3.55
C ILE A 138 24.17 14.36 2.32
N GLU A 139 24.76 14.60 1.15
CA GLU A 139 24.09 14.62 -0.16
C GLU A 139 24.48 13.41 -1.01
N GLU A 140 25.70 12.90 -0.84
CA GLU A 140 26.21 11.75 -1.59
C GLU A 140 26.90 10.74 -0.68
N LEU A 141 26.58 9.46 -0.87
CA LEU A 141 27.18 8.37 -0.11
C LEU A 141 27.57 7.22 -1.05
N THR A 142 28.85 6.85 -1.06
CA THR A 142 29.32 5.58 -1.64
C THR A 142 29.63 4.58 -0.54
N ILE A 143 28.94 3.43 -0.54
CA ILE A 143 29.19 2.32 0.37
C ILE A 143 29.95 1.19 -0.33
N PRO A 144 30.92 0.52 0.32
CA PRO A 144 31.72 -0.54 -0.29
C PRO A 144 31.01 -1.90 -0.18
N HIS A 145 31.54 -2.90 -0.88
CA HIS A 145 31.25 -4.29 -0.53
C HIS A 145 31.94 -4.64 0.79
N PHE A 146 31.17 -5.03 1.80
CA PHE A 146 31.68 -5.32 3.14
C PHE A 146 31.50 -6.78 3.56
N LYS A 147 32.40 -7.28 4.40
CA LYS A 147 32.35 -8.69 4.86
C LYS A 147 31.21 -8.90 5.84
N HIS A 148 30.24 -9.72 5.46
CA HIS A 148 29.29 -10.33 6.40
C HIS A 148 29.88 -11.65 6.95
N LYS A 149 30.50 -11.66 8.15
CA LYS A 149 30.42 -12.78 9.15
C LYS A 149 31.46 -12.75 10.29
N SER A 150 30.96 -12.89 11.53
CA SER A 150 31.33 -13.96 12.48
C SER A 150 30.19 -14.15 13.51
N GLN A 151 30.05 -15.32 14.14
CA GLN A 151 29.07 -15.64 15.21
C GLN A 151 29.27 -14.83 16.51
N LYS A 152 30.25 -13.94 16.55
CA LYS A 152 30.58 -13.11 17.72
C LYS A 152 30.16 -11.66 17.45
N SER A 153 29.50 -11.03 18.41
CA SER A 153 28.78 -9.77 18.22
C SER A 153 29.64 -8.56 17.86
N TYR A 154 30.96 -8.61 18.10
CA TYR A 154 31.90 -7.49 17.94
C TYR A 154 32.61 -7.41 16.58
N ASP A 155 32.57 -8.46 15.75
CA ASP A 155 33.21 -8.49 14.41
C ASP A 155 32.23 -8.25 13.26
N ARG A 156 31.04 -7.69 13.54
CA ARG A 156 30.03 -7.48 12.48
C ARG A 156 30.29 -6.16 11.77
N SER A 157 30.46 -6.24 10.46
CA SER A 157 30.35 -5.06 9.59
C SER A 157 28.88 -4.66 9.45
N TYR A 158 28.59 -3.37 9.52
CA TYR A 158 27.25 -2.82 9.30
C TYR A 158 27.35 -1.37 8.84
N ILE A 159 26.31 -0.93 8.13
CA ILE A 159 26.06 0.47 7.81
C ILE A 159 24.64 0.76 8.29
N ARG A 160 24.50 1.74 9.19
CA ARG A 160 23.21 2.21 9.71
C ARG A 160 23.04 3.69 9.41
N ILE A 161 22.02 4.06 8.65
CA ILE A 161 21.60 5.47 8.57
C ILE A 161 20.51 5.70 9.60
N LYS A 162 20.70 6.67 10.49
CA LYS A 162 19.71 7.13 11.46
C LYS A 162 18.95 8.36 10.99
N ASN A 163 19.64 9.26 10.32
CA ASN A 163 19.10 10.51 9.80
C ASN A 163 19.97 10.98 8.63
N ALA A 164 19.41 11.05 7.42
CA ALA A 164 20.07 11.59 6.24
C ALA A 164 19.07 12.19 5.22
N PRO A 165 18.20 13.15 5.62
CA PRO A 165 17.14 13.69 4.78
C PRO A 165 17.66 14.42 3.53
N SER A 166 18.89 14.91 3.55
CA SER A 166 19.53 15.60 2.41
C SER A 166 20.21 14.65 1.43
N LEU A 167 20.26 13.34 1.70
CA LEU A 167 20.94 12.37 0.84
C LEU A 167 20.23 12.35 -0.51
N LYS A 168 20.93 12.69 -1.59
CA LYS A 168 20.41 12.74 -2.96
C LYS A 168 20.79 11.50 -3.77
N LYS A 169 21.96 10.95 -3.50
CA LYS A 169 22.55 9.84 -4.25
C LYS A 169 23.18 8.81 -3.32
N LEU A 170 22.77 7.55 -3.50
CA LEU A 170 23.44 6.40 -2.92
C LEU A 170 24.18 5.63 -4.02
N SER A 171 25.45 5.32 -3.82
CA SER A 171 26.23 4.45 -4.71
C SER A 171 26.74 3.24 -3.96
N ILE A 172 26.53 2.05 -4.52
CA ILE A 172 26.95 0.79 -3.92
C ILE A 172 28.09 0.23 -4.76
N ALA A 173 29.31 0.30 -4.23
CA ALA A 173 30.55 -0.06 -4.92
C ALA A 173 30.93 -1.53 -4.71
N GLY A 174 31.65 -2.08 -5.67
CA GLY A 174 32.19 -3.44 -5.62
C GLY A 174 31.35 -4.46 -6.41
N THR A 175 31.58 -5.73 -6.11
CA THR A 175 30.92 -6.89 -6.73
C THR A 175 30.26 -7.75 -5.66
N TYR A 176 29.01 -8.11 -5.88
CA TYR A 176 28.21 -8.88 -4.93
C TYR A 176 27.69 -10.14 -5.60
N ASP A 177 27.65 -11.25 -4.87
CA ASP A 177 26.75 -12.35 -5.26
C ASP A 177 25.33 -11.96 -4.85
N VAL A 178 25.18 -11.58 -3.58
CA VAL A 178 23.93 -11.07 -3.00
C VAL A 178 24.20 -9.74 -2.30
N LEU A 179 23.44 -8.71 -2.64
CA LEU A 179 23.43 -7.43 -1.93
C LEU A 179 22.27 -7.44 -0.93
N GLU A 180 22.57 -7.22 0.36
CA GLU A 180 21.55 -7.10 1.40
C GLU A 180 21.51 -5.66 1.90
N ILE A 181 20.32 -5.05 1.89
CA ILE A 181 20.05 -3.73 2.45
C ILE A 181 19.20 -3.94 3.70
N ASP A 182 19.73 -3.53 4.85
CA ASP A 182 19.09 -3.77 6.14
C ASP A 182 17.75 -3.03 6.30
N GLN A 183 16.93 -3.55 7.22
CA GLN A 183 15.66 -2.95 7.61
C GLN A 183 15.83 -1.49 8.07
N ASN A 184 14.93 -0.61 7.63
CA ASN A 184 14.91 0.83 7.94
C ASN A 184 16.18 1.61 7.52
N ASN A 185 17.10 1.02 6.75
CA ASN A 185 18.45 1.58 6.65
C ASN A 185 18.53 2.91 5.90
N PHE A 186 17.60 3.24 5.01
CA PHE A 186 17.52 4.53 4.31
C PHE A 186 16.13 5.16 4.45
N LYS A 187 15.39 4.77 5.49
CA LYS A 187 14.09 5.38 5.82
C LYS A 187 14.23 6.89 5.98
N ASP A 188 13.23 7.65 5.50
CA ASP A 188 13.14 9.11 5.60
C ASP A 188 14.30 9.87 4.90
N CYS A 189 15.04 9.22 3.99
CA CYS A 189 15.96 9.89 3.08
C CYS A 189 15.18 10.61 1.97
N SER A 190 14.37 11.60 2.36
CA SER A 190 13.39 12.29 1.51
C SER A 190 13.95 12.99 0.27
N SER A 191 15.26 13.29 0.24
CA SER A 191 15.93 13.84 -0.94
C SER A 191 16.51 12.78 -1.87
N LEU A 192 16.45 11.48 -1.53
CA LEU A 192 17.17 10.42 -2.24
C LEU A 192 16.48 10.10 -3.56
N LYS A 193 17.15 10.41 -4.66
CA LYS A 193 16.59 10.31 -6.01
C LYS A 193 17.09 9.12 -6.80
N GLU A 194 18.30 8.64 -6.49
CA GLU A 194 18.94 7.59 -7.26
C GLU A 194 19.76 6.63 -6.39
N ILE A 195 19.73 5.36 -6.78
CA ILE A 195 20.62 4.32 -6.28
C ILE A 195 21.45 3.83 -7.46
N ALA A 196 22.76 4.03 -7.40
CA ALA A 196 23.70 3.38 -8.31
C ALA A 196 24.04 1.99 -7.75
N PHE A 197 23.39 0.96 -8.29
CA PHE A 197 23.65 -0.44 -7.95
C PHE A 197 25.06 -0.89 -8.41
N PRO A 198 25.65 -1.91 -7.76
CA PRO A 198 26.97 -2.41 -8.13
C PRO A 198 26.99 -2.98 -9.56
N LYS A 199 28.17 -2.98 -10.20
CA LYS A 199 28.35 -3.43 -11.59
C LYS A 199 28.06 -4.92 -11.80
N GLN A 200 28.18 -5.72 -10.75
CA GLN A 200 27.88 -7.15 -10.76
C GLN A 200 27.15 -7.48 -9.46
N CYS A 201 25.90 -7.91 -9.59
CA CYS A 201 25.09 -8.50 -8.54
C CYS A 201 24.20 -9.57 -9.16
N SER A 202 23.99 -10.69 -8.46
CA SER A 202 23.02 -11.69 -8.93
C SER A 202 21.66 -11.51 -8.29
N TYR A 203 21.61 -10.96 -7.07
CA TYR A 203 20.40 -10.87 -6.27
C TYR A 203 20.43 -9.73 -5.25
N ILE A 204 19.33 -9.00 -5.08
CA ILE A 204 19.20 -7.96 -4.05
C ILE A 204 18.11 -8.33 -3.03
N ARG A 205 18.42 -8.20 -1.74
CA ARG A 205 17.43 -8.24 -0.65
C ARG A 205 17.25 -6.86 -0.07
N PHE A 206 16.04 -6.32 -0.16
CA PHE A 206 15.65 -5.11 0.54
C PHE A 206 14.95 -5.49 1.84
N GLY A 207 15.48 -5.04 2.98
CA GLY A 207 14.82 -5.19 4.27
C GLY A 207 13.55 -4.34 4.35
N SER A 208 12.67 -4.69 5.27
CA SER A 208 11.41 -3.95 5.47
C SER A 208 11.66 -2.47 5.73
N PHE A 209 10.83 -1.60 5.17
CA PHE A 209 10.91 -0.14 5.31
C PHE A 209 12.29 0.46 4.96
N SER A 210 13.13 -0.25 4.20
CA SER A 210 14.51 0.18 3.93
C SER A 210 14.60 1.51 3.19
N PHE A 211 13.60 1.88 2.39
CA PHE A 211 13.50 3.10 1.60
C PHE A 211 12.10 3.75 1.70
N GLU A 212 11.46 3.64 2.87
CA GLU A 212 10.21 4.33 3.16
C GLU A 212 10.41 5.86 3.09
N ASN A 213 9.47 6.58 2.50
CA ASN A 213 9.46 8.05 2.44
C ASN A 213 10.76 8.64 1.84
N CYS A 214 11.19 8.12 0.69
CA CYS A 214 12.33 8.60 -0.07
C CYS A 214 11.90 9.49 -1.26
N GLY A 215 12.88 10.14 -1.89
CA GLY A 215 12.66 11.13 -2.96
C GLY A 215 12.70 10.58 -4.39
N PHE A 216 12.46 9.27 -4.59
CA PHE A 216 12.59 8.65 -5.91
C PHE A 216 11.56 9.19 -6.89
N GLU A 217 11.97 9.55 -8.10
CA GLU A 217 11.06 9.81 -9.22
C GLU A 217 10.89 8.57 -10.10
N ILE A 218 11.98 7.82 -10.29
CA ILE A 218 12.05 6.56 -11.03
C ILE A 218 12.87 5.57 -10.21
N LEU A 219 12.38 4.34 -10.10
CA LEU A 219 13.10 3.24 -9.45
C LEU A 219 13.35 2.13 -10.47
N ASP A 220 14.61 1.84 -10.76
CA ASP A 220 15.03 0.72 -11.60
C ASP A 220 15.82 -0.28 -10.76
N ILE A 221 15.31 -1.49 -10.62
CA ILE A 221 15.94 -2.62 -9.92
C ILE A 221 16.53 -3.56 -10.99
N PRO A 222 17.86 -3.53 -11.21
CA PRO A 222 18.49 -4.14 -12.38
C PRO A 222 18.72 -5.66 -12.27
N TYR A 223 18.47 -6.25 -11.10
CA TYR A 223 18.78 -7.65 -10.78
C TYR A 223 17.55 -8.37 -10.20
N ASP A 224 17.64 -9.69 -10.06
CA ASP A 224 16.64 -10.44 -9.30
C ASP A 224 16.59 -9.90 -7.87
N ALA A 225 15.39 -9.82 -7.30
CA ALA A 225 15.22 -9.15 -6.02
C ALA A 225 14.09 -9.74 -5.17
N GLU A 226 14.27 -9.65 -3.85
CA GLU A 226 13.18 -9.75 -2.88
C GLU A 226 13.07 -8.44 -2.14
N ILE A 227 11.87 -7.86 -2.19
CA ILE A 227 11.59 -6.56 -1.60
C ILE A 227 10.71 -6.73 -0.37
N GLY A 228 11.31 -6.49 0.80
CA GLY A 228 10.67 -6.64 2.10
C GLY A 228 9.47 -5.70 2.32
N GLN A 229 8.66 -6.04 3.32
CA GLN A 229 7.41 -5.32 3.62
C GLN A 229 7.62 -3.81 3.74
N GLY A 230 6.81 -3.01 3.05
CA GLY A 230 6.85 -1.55 3.13
C GLY A 230 8.17 -0.91 2.68
N ALA A 231 9.06 -1.63 1.98
CA ALA A 231 10.40 -1.14 1.68
C ALA A 231 10.40 0.18 0.89
N PHE A 232 9.40 0.44 0.05
CA PHE A 232 9.24 1.66 -0.73
C PHE A 232 7.87 2.33 -0.47
N GLU A 233 7.34 2.18 0.74
CA GLU A 233 6.08 2.79 1.15
C GLU A 233 6.18 4.33 1.18
N SER A 234 5.07 5.01 0.84
CA SER A 234 4.93 6.48 0.89
C SER A 234 5.99 7.25 0.11
N ASN A 235 6.43 6.72 -1.04
CA ASN A 235 7.29 7.44 -1.97
C ASN A 235 6.45 8.36 -2.88
N ASP A 236 6.09 9.54 -2.35
CA ASP A 236 5.15 10.50 -2.96
C ASP A 236 5.58 11.10 -4.31
N LEU A 237 6.86 10.96 -4.68
CA LEU A 237 7.40 11.44 -5.95
C LEU A 237 7.55 10.32 -7.00
N LEU A 238 7.41 9.06 -6.60
CA LEU A 238 7.69 7.92 -7.47
C LEU A 238 6.63 7.83 -8.56
N THR A 239 7.08 7.82 -9.81
CA THR A 239 6.22 7.78 -10.99
C THR A 239 6.33 6.48 -11.78
N ASN A 240 7.51 5.84 -11.76
CA ASN A 240 7.79 4.66 -12.55
C ASN A 240 8.66 3.68 -11.78
N VAL A 241 8.31 2.39 -11.85
CA VAL A 241 9.09 1.29 -11.29
C VAL A 241 9.39 0.27 -12.38
N LEU A 242 10.66 -0.09 -12.54
CA LEU A 242 11.14 -1.13 -13.43
C LEU A 242 11.85 -2.21 -12.64
N PHE A 243 11.38 -3.44 -12.76
CA PHE A 243 12.06 -4.65 -12.31
C PHE A 243 12.65 -5.36 -13.52
N SER A 244 13.97 -5.23 -13.70
CA SER A 244 14.67 -5.87 -14.82
C SER A 244 14.91 -7.37 -14.59
N GLY A 245 15.12 -7.77 -13.33
CA GLY A 245 15.19 -9.18 -12.92
C GLY A 245 13.88 -9.68 -12.32
N LYS A 246 13.83 -10.98 -12.00
CA LYS A 246 12.67 -11.60 -11.34
C LYS A 246 12.55 -11.04 -9.93
N THR A 247 11.40 -10.46 -9.61
CA THR A 247 11.24 -9.70 -8.36
C THR A 247 10.03 -10.15 -7.54
N ASP A 248 10.25 -10.51 -6.29
CA ASP A 248 9.21 -10.87 -5.33
C ASP A 248 8.96 -9.71 -4.36
N LEU A 249 7.73 -9.20 -4.35
CA LEU A 249 7.30 -8.08 -3.51
C LEU A 249 6.50 -8.59 -2.33
N LYS A 250 6.96 -8.26 -1.11
CA LYS A 250 6.17 -8.48 0.11
C LYS A 250 4.99 -7.51 0.21
N GLY A 251 4.14 -7.71 1.21
CA GLY A 251 3.00 -6.83 1.43
C GLY A 251 3.42 -5.36 1.61
N TYR A 252 2.56 -4.44 1.18
CA TYR A 252 2.73 -2.98 1.35
C TYR A 252 3.98 -2.35 0.71
N VAL A 253 4.73 -3.03 -0.15
CA VAL A 253 6.02 -2.53 -0.67
C VAL A 253 5.94 -1.11 -1.24
N PHE A 254 4.90 -0.79 -2.01
CA PHE A 254 4.62 0.53 -2.57
C PHE A 254 3.31 1.12 -2.02
N TYR A 255 2.95 0.78 -0.78
CA TYR A 255 1.74 1.33 -0.16
C TYR A 255 1.75 2.86 -0.24
N ASN A 256 0.60 3.43 -0.65
CA ASN A 256 0.38 4.86 -0.72
C ASN A 256 1.47 5.61 -1.52
N CYS A 257 1.77 5.16 -2.75
CA CYS A 257 2.58 5.91 -3.71
C CYS A 257 1.66 6.65 -4.70
N PRO A 258 1.12 7.84 -4.36
CA PRO A 258 0.01 8.46 -5.07
C PRO A 258 0.34 8.94 -6.49
N LYS A 259 1.63 9.05 -6.86
CA LYS A 259 2.07 9.48 -8.20
C LYS A 259 2.57 8.33 -9.08
N LEU A 260 2.60 7.10 -8.56
CA LEU A 260 3.10 5.96 -9.32
C LEU A 260 2.15 5.73 -10.49
N GLU A 261 2.65 5.82 -11.73
CA GLU A 261 1.84 5.70 -12.95
C GLU A 261 2.08 4.38 -13.69
N ASN A 262 3.30 3.85 -13.64
CA ASN A 262 3.66 2.62 -14.34
C ASN A 262 4.54 1.71 -13.50
N VAL A 263 4.25 0.41 -13.54
CA VAL A 263 5.08 -0.64 -12.95
C VAL A 263 5.38 -1.68 -14.02
N LYS A 264 6.64 -2.10 -14.14
CA LYS A 264 7.07 -3.09 -15.13
C LYS A 264 7.82 -4.25 -14.49
N PHE A 265 7.30 -5.46 -14.68
CA PHE A 265 7.96 -6.73 -14.39
C PHE A 265 8.52 -7.31 -15.69
N ALA A 266 9.82 -7.10 -15.95
CA ALA A 266 10.42 -7.49 -17.23
C ALA A 266 10.77 -8.98 -17.32
N ASN A 267 10.87 -9.68 -16.18
CA ASN A 267 11.32 -11.07 -16.10
C ASN A 267 10.57 -11.85 -15.00
N GLY A 268 9.24 -11.67 -14.95
CA GLY A 268 8.39 -12.30 -13.95
C GLY A 268 8.51 -11.72 -12.55
N GLY A 269 7.84 -12.36 -11.60
CA GLY A 269 7.85 -11.92 -10.21
C GLY A 269 6.57 -12.25 -9.47
N SER A 270 6.47 -11.76 -8.24
CA SER A 270 5.26 -11.87 -7.45
C SER A 270 4.95 -10.61 -6.66
N ALA A 271 3.68 -10.41 -6.34
CA ALA A 271 3.25 -9.32 -5.45
C ALA A 271 2.29 -9.86 -4.41
N GLU A 272 2.68 -9.78 -3.14
CA GLU A 272 1.83 -10.16 -2.02
C GLU A 272 0.70 -9.13 -1.78
N LYS A 273 -0.25 -9.49 -0.90
CA LYS A 273 -1.39 -8.66 -0.50
C LYS A 273 -0.98 -7.21 -0.20
N ASN A 274 -1.71 -6.26 -0.79
CA ASN A 274 -1.54 -4.82 -0.61
C ASN A 274 -0.19 -4.25 -1.10
N ALA A 275 0.59 -4.96 -1.92
CA ALA A 275 1.89 -4.47 -2.40
C ALA A 275 1.83 -3.07 -3.05
N PHE A 276 0.75 -2.75 -3.75
CA PHE A 276 0.50 -1.45 -4.42
C PHE A 276 -0.76 -0.76 -3.88
N LEU A 277 -1.19 -1.07 -2.66
CA LEU A 277 -2.42 -0.52 -2.08
C LEU A 277 -2.39 1.02 -2.10
N ASN A 278 -3.46 1.63 -2.60
CA ASN A 278 -3.65 3.08 -2.75
C ASN A 278 -2.66 3.77 -3.72
N CYS A 279 -2.07 3.06 -4.68
CA CYS A 279 -1.39 3.67 -5.82
C CYS A 279 -2.40 4.24 -6.84
N SER A 280 -3.19 5.23 -6.41
CA SER A 280 -4.37 5.73 -7.14
C SER A 280 -4.08 6.31 -8.54
N SER A 281 -2.85 6.72 -8.84
CA SER A 281 -2.43 7.18 -10.17
C SER A 281 -1.88 6.08 -11.07
N LEU A 282 -1.78 4.83 -10.61
CA LEU A 282 -1.23 3.72 -11.38
C LEU A 282 -2.14 3.46 -12.57
N LYS A 283 -1.64 3.66 -13.78
CA LYS A 283 -2.41 3.54 -15.03
C LYS A 283 -2.16 2.21 -15.74
N ASN A 284 -0.92 1.72 -15.63
CA ASN A 284 -0.44 0.59 -16.39
C ASN A 284 0.45 -0.34 -15.57
N ILE A 285 0.28 -1.64 -15.81
CA ILE A 285 1.25 -2.67 -15.43
C ILE A 285 1.78 -3.36 -16.68
N ASP A 286 3.10 -3.38 -16.85
CA ASP A 286 3.75 -4.20 -17.87
C ASP A 286 4.22 -5.51 -17.22
N ILE A 287 3.79 -6.64 -17.77
CA ILE A 287 3.99 -7.97 -17.20
C ILE A 287 4.38 -8.99 -18.26
N THR A 288 5.01 -10.07 -17.81
CA THR A 288 5.23 -11.32 -18.55
C THR A 288 4.26 -12.40 -18.05
N ASP A 289 4.17 -13.53 -18.77
CA ASP A 289 3.23 -14.61 -18.44
C ASP A 289 3.53 -15.34 -17.11
N ASP A 290 4.70 -15.11 -16.52
CA ASP A 290 5.21 -15.79 -15.32
C ASP A 290 5.11 -14.96 -14.03
N VAL A 291 4.31 -13.88 -14.04
CA VAL A 291 3.97 -13.13 -12.83
C VAL A 291 2.85 -13.82 -12.04
N THR A 292 2.83 -13.63 -10.72
CA THR A 292 1.71 -14.08 -9.87
C THR A 292 1.42 -13.03 -8.81
N PHE A 293 0.19 -12.56 -8.76
CA PHE A 293 -0.22 -11.53 -7.80
C PHE A 293 -1.25 -12.09 -6.83
N ASP A 294 -1.13 -11.69 -5.58
CA ASP A 294 -2.23 -11.80 -4.64
C ASP A 294 -3.41 -10.97 -5.15
N SER A 295 -4.63 -11.50 -4.98
CA SER A 295 -5.87 -10.88 -5.45
C SER A 295 -6.08 -9.43 -4.99
N LYS A 296 -5.44 -9.01 -3.89
CA LYS A 296 -5.52 -7.66 -3.32
C LYS A 296 -4.22 -6.87 -3.45
N ALA A 297 -3.29 -7.29 -4.30
CA ALA A 297 -2.02 -6.60 -4.48
C ALA A 297 -2.20 -5.15 -4.98
N PHE A 298 -3.28 -4.85 -5.70
CA PHE A 298 -3.54 -3.57 -6.37
C PHE A 298 -4.79 -2.84 -5.85
N ASP A 299 -5.28 -3.14 -4.65
CA ASP A 299 -6.45 -2.46 -4.09
C ASP A 299 -6.28 -0.92 -4.11
N GLY A 300 -7.33 -0.20 -4.49
CA GLY A 300 -7.30 1.27 -4.59
C GLY A 300 -6.50 1.84 -5.77
N CYS A 301 -6.01 1.00 -6.70
CA CYS A 301 -5.43 1.44 -7.98
C CYS A 301 -6.53 1.87 -8.97
N THR A 302 -7.28 2.91 -8.62
CA THR A 302 -8.50 3.34 -9.33
C THR A 302 -8.25 3.83 -10.76
N SER A 303 -7.02 4.22 -11.11
CA SER A 303 -6.64 4.62 -12.47
C SER A 303 -6.12 3.47 -13.35
N LEU A 304 -6.00 2.25 -12.82
CA LEU A 304 -5.36 1.14 -13.52
C LEU A 304 -6.30 0.61 -14.61
N MET A 305 -5.96 0.88 -15.87
CA MET A 305 -6.81 0.61 -17.04
C MET A 305 -6.12 -0.25 -18.09
N THR A 306 -4.79 -0.35 -18.07
CA THR A 306 -4.03 -1.05 -19.10
C THR A 306 -3.07 -2.08 -18.52
N ILE A 307 -2.90 -3.16 -19.27
CA ILE A 307 -1.89 -4.19 -19.05
C ILE A 307 -1.04 -4.24 -20.32
N ASN A 308 0.29 -4.17 -20.19
CA ASN A 308 1.21 -4.10 -21.31
C ASN A 308 0.88 -2.98 -22.30
N SER A 309 0.47 -1.81 -21.78
CA SER A 309 0.01 -0.64 -22.55
C SER A 309 -1.19 -0.88 -23.47
N GLU A 310 -1.93 -1.97 -23.27
CA GLU A 310 -3.16 -2.28 -24.00
C GLU A 310 -4.37 -2.27 -23.03
N PRO A 311 -5.58 -1.89 -23.49
CA PRO A 311 -6.77 -1.89 -22.64
C PRO A 311 -7.04 -3.26 -22.00
N ALA A 312 -7.23 -3.25 -20.68
CA ALA A 312 -7.66 -4.43 -19.92
C ALA A 312 -9.19 -4.64 -19.96
N PHE A 313 -9.93 -3.58 -20.27
CA PHE A 313 -11.38 -3.55 -20.43
C PHE A 313 -11.76 -3.16 -21.86
N ASP A 314 -12.72 -3.86 -22.44
CA ASP A 314 -13.31 -3.59 -23.75
C ASP A 314 -14.67 -2.89 -23.58
N SER A 315 -14.69 -1.60 -23.87
CA SER A 315 -15.89 -0.77 -23.76
C SER A 315 -16.99 -1.10 -24.78
N GLU A 316 -16.66 -1.77 -25.89
CA GLU A 316 -17.67 -2.15 -26.90
C GLU A 316 -18.49 -3.35 -26.42
N THR A 317 -17.83 -4.31 -25.76
CA THR A 317 -18.48 -5.52 -25.24
C THR A 317 -18.93 -5.39 -23.78
N GLY A 318 -18.35 -4.45 -23.03
CA GLY A 318 -18.60 -4.32 -21.59
C GLY A 318 -17.93 -5.41 -20.76
N ASP A 319 -16.87 -6.03 -21.30
CA ASP A 319 -16.18 -7.16 -20.68
C ASP A 319 -14.66 -6.91 -20.63
N PHE A 320 -13.92 -7.76 -19.92
CA PHE A 320 -12.46 -7.75 -19.98
C PHE A 320 -11.97 -8.06 -21.39
N SER A 321 -10.87 -7.42 -21.77
CA SER A 321 -10.16 -7.75 -23.01
C SER A 321 -9.85 -9.24 -23.05
N SER A 322 -10.24 -9.91 -24.13
CA SER A 322 -10.09 -11.37 -24.28
C SER A 322 -8.64 -11.85 -24.09
N LYS A 323 -7.67 -10.99 -24.37
CA LYS A 323 -6.25 -11.26 -24.16
C LYS A 323 -5.86 -11.37 -22.67
N TYR A 324 -6.50 -10.59 -21.81
CA TYR A 324 -6.15 -10.48 -20.38
C TYR A 324 -7.20 -11.07 -19.45
N ARG A 325 -8.31 -11.59 -19.98
CA ARG A 325 -9.43 -12.10 -19.18
C ARG A 325 -8.97 -13.11 -18.12
N ASP A 326 -8.32 -14.19 -18.54
CA ASP A 326 -7.91 -15.26 -17.62
C ASP A 326 -6.91 -14.72 -16.58
N PHE A 327 -5.96 -13.90 -17.03
CA PHE A 327 -5.01 -13.25 -16.14
C PHE A 327 -5.70 -12.40 -15.06
N ILE A 328 -6.70 -11.60 -15.44
CA ILE A 328 -7.46 -10.74 -14.53
C ILE A 328 -8.26 -11.60 -13.54
N LEU A 329 -8.95 -12.65 -14.01
CA LEU A 329 -9.72 -13.55 -13.13
C LEU A 329 -8.81 -14.33 -12.17
N ASP A 330 -7.57 -14.64 -12.54
CA ASP A 330 -6.64 -15.34 -11.67
C ASP A 330 -5.98 -14.43 -10.63
N ASN A 331 -5.72 -13.16 -10.98
CA ASN A 331 -4.87 -12.27 -10.19
C ASN A 331 -5.61 -11.08 -9.54
N PHE A 332 -6.87 -10.83 -9.90
CA PHE A 332 -7.65 -9.68 -9.43
C PHE A 332 -9.06 -10.05 -8.96
N ASN A 333 -9.38 -11.33 -8.80
CA ASN A 333 -10.72 -11.79 -8.39
C ASN A 333 -11.16 -11.42 -6.97
N GLY A 334 -10.29 -10.79 -6.17
CA GLY A 334 -10.59 -10.25 -4.85
C GLY A 334 -10.20 -8.77 -4.71
N ALA A 335 -9.85 -8.13 -5.83
CA ALA A 335 -9.42 -6.75 -5.86
C ALA A 335 -10.60 -5.80 -5.72
N GLN A 336 -10.37 -4.69 -5.04
CA GLN A 336 -11.33 -3.60 -4.86
C GLN A 336 -10.75 -2.28 -5.37
N ASP A 337 -11.62 -1.44 -5.91
CA ASP A 337 -11.25 -0.10 -6.38
C ASP A 337 -10.10 -0.10 -7.42
N VAL A 338 -10.15 -1.06 -8.35
CA VAL A 338 -9.22 -1.13 -9.50
C VAL A 338 -9.95 -0.66 -10.75
N GLY A 339 -9.32 0.26 -11.51
CA GLY A 339 -9.96 0.97 -12.63
C GLY A 339 -10.71 0.09 -13.62
N PHE A 340 -10.05 -0.90 -14.22
CA PHE A 340 -10.68 -1.80 -15.20
C PHE A 340 -11.74 -2.73 -14.58
N ILE A 341 -11.65 -3.06 -13.27
CA ILE A 341 -12.67 -3.86 -12.56
C ILE A 341 -13.91 -3.01 -12.31
N ASN A 342 -13.71 -1.76 -11.88
CA ASN A 342 -14.79 -0.81 -11.69
C ASN A 342 -15.57 -0.60 -13.00
N GLN A 343 -14.87 -0.44 -14.12
CA GLN A 343 -15.52 -0.34 -15.44
C GLN A 343 -16.29 -1.61 -15.81
N TYR A 344 -15.75 -2.79 -15.51
CA TYR A 344 -16.43 -4.08 -15.73
C TYR A 344 -17.72 -4.19 -14.92
N VAL A 345 -17.69 -3.83 -13.63
CA VAL A 345 -18.86 -3.82 -12.76
C VAL A 345 -19.92 -2.84 -13.27
N GLU A 346 -19.53 -1.58 -13.52
CA GLU A 346 -20.45 -0.54 -14.00
C GLU A 346 -21.13 -0.93 -15.32
N ALA A 347 -20.39 -1.51 -16.27
CA ALA A 347 -20.93 -1.94 -17.56
C ALA A 347 -21.94 -3.08 -17.41
N ASN A 348 -21.65 -4.05 -16.55
CA ASN A 348 -22.55 -5.19 -16.31
C ASN A 348 -23.79 -4.78 -15.52
N VAL A 349 -23.67 -3.92 -14.51
CA VAL A 349 -24.82 -3.37 -13.77
C VAL A 349 -25.78 -2.66 -14.74
N LYS A 350 -25.26 -1.79 -15.61
CA LYS A 350 -26.05 -1.12 -16.66
C LYS A 350 -26.74 -2.11 -17.60
N ARG A 351 -26.00 -3.12 -18.05
CA ARG A 351 -26.53 -4.14 -18.95
C ARG A 351 -27.68 -4.90 -18.30
N ILE A 352 -27.49 -5.38 -17.07
CA ILE A 352 -28.50 -6.13 -16.32
C ILE A 352 -29.75 -5.28 -16.07
N VAL A 353 -29.59 -4.04 -15.61
CA VAL A 353 -30.74 -3.15 -15.38
C VAL A 353 -31.52 -2.92 -16.67
N ASN A 354 -30.85 -2.70 -17.81
CA ASN A 354 -31.53 -2.55 -19.10
C ASN A 354 -32.23 -3.82 -19.60
N GLU A 355 -31.75 -5.00 -19.20
CA GLU A 355 -32.36 -6.29 -19.55
C GLU A 355 -33.57 -6.63 -18.66
N VAL A 356 -33.50 -6.27 -17.38
CA VAL A 356 -34.48 -6.68 -16.35
C VAL A 356 -35.57 -5.64 -16.14
N ILE A 357 -35.24 -4.35 -16.24
CA ILE A 357 -36.13 -3.24 -15.88
C ILE A 357 -36.75 -2.59 -17.12
N THR A 358 -38.05 -2.26 -17.01
CA THR A 358 -38.77 -1.45 -18.00
C THR A 358 -39.21 -0.10 -17.41
N ASP A 359 -39.41 0.90 -18.27
CA ASP A 359 -39.74 2.29 -17.87
C ASP A 359 -41.06 2.41 -17.08
N ASP A 360 -41.96 1.45 -17.20
CA ASP A 360 -43.27 1.40 -16.54
C ASP A 360 -43.24 0.71 -15.17
N MET A 361 -42.13 0.08 -14.78
CA MET A 361 -42.01 -0.55 -13.47
C MET A 361 -41.98 0.47 -12.34
N SER A 362 -42.77 0.23 -11.29
CA SER A 362 -42.67 0.94 -10.01
C SER A 362 -41.40 0.55 -9.25
N ASP A 363 -41.01 1.33 -8.24
CA ASP A 363 -39.81 1.05 -7.44
C ASP A 363 -39.87 -0.34 -6.78
N ILE A 364 -41.05 -0.80 -6.37
CA ILE A 364 -41.24 -2.13 -5.78
C ILE A 364 -41.04 -3.26 -6.80
N GLN A 365 -41.51 -3.06 -8.04
CA GLN A 365 -41.35 -4.01 -9.13
C GLN A 365 -39.88 -4.10 -9.55
N LYS A 366 -39.20 -2.95 -9.62
CA LYS A 366 -37.76 -2.89 -9.90
C LYS A 366 -36.95 -3.62 -8.84
N ALA A 367 -37.20 -3.31 -7.56
CA ALA A 367 -36.51 -3.95 -6.46
C ALA A 367 -36.71 -5.47 -6.48
N LYS A 368 -37.96 -5.92 -6.62
CA LYS A 368 -38.28 -7.35 -6.70
C LYS A 368 -37.63 -8.03 -7.91
N ALA A 369 -37.70 -7.43 -9.10
CA ALA A 369 -37.15 -8.01 -10.32
C ALA A 369 -35.61 -8.15 -10.26
N LEU A 370 -34.92 -7.16 -9.70
CA LEU A 370 -33.46 -7.21 -9.52
C LEU A 370 -33.03 -8.15 -8.38
N HIS A 371 -33.83 -8.22 -7.31
CA HIS A 371 -33.68 -9.23 -6.26
C HIS A 371 -33.74 -10.65 -6.87
N ASP A 372 -34.82 -10.93 -7.62
CA ASP A 372 -35.04 -12.24 -8.25
C ASP A 372 -33.92 -12.57 -9.24
N TRP A 373 -33.52 -11.60 -10.06
CA TRP A 373 -32.40 -11.78 -10.98
C TRP A 373 -31.12 -12.16 -10.22
N LEU A 374 -30.81 -11.50 -9.10
CA LEU A 374 -29.61 -11.80 -8.33
C LEU A 374 -29.65 -13.21 -7.72
N CYS A 375 -30.76 -13.60 -7.10
CA CYS A 375 -30.93 -14.95 -6.53
C CYS A 375 -30.88 -16.05 -7.62
N ASP A 376 -31.43 -15.79 -8.80
CA ASP A 376 -31.46 -16.78 -9.90
C ASP A 376 -30.10 -16.91 -10.63
N ASN A 377 -29.21 -15.92 -10.53
CA ASN A 377 -27.96 -15.85 -11.28
C ASN A 377 -26.70 -15.91 -10.40
N THR A 378 -26.82 -16.17 -9.10
CA THR A 378 -25.68 -16.25 -8.18
C THR A 378 -25.89 -17.36 -7.17
N GLY A 379 -24.84 -18.11 -6.86
CA GLY A 379 -24.86 -19.10 -5.78
C GLY A 379 -24.14 -18.63 -4.52
N TYR A 380 -24.61 -19.09 -3.36
CA TYR A 380 -23.88 -18.86 -2.11
C TYR A 380 -22.64 -19.78 -1.99
N ASP A 381 -21.48 -19.22 -1.65
CA ASP A 381 -20.25 -19.98 -1.41
C ASP A 381 -20.16 -20.48 0.04
N HIS A 382 -20.60 -21.72 0.27
CA HIS A 382 -20.49 -22.37 1.58
C HIS A 382 -19.09 -22.89 1.90
N ASP A 383 -18.23 -23.07 0.89
CA ASP A 383 -16.95 -23.76 1.02
C ASP A 383 -15.80 -22.79 1.31
N SER A 384 -15.95 -21.53 0.91
CA SER A 384 -14.92 -20.49 1.03
C SER A 384 -15.51 -19.17 1.52
N VAL A 385 -16.24 -19.25 2.64
CA VAL A 385 -16.97 -18.10 3.22
C VAL A 385 -16.09 -16.92 3.62
N ASP A 386 -14.79 -17.15 3.90
CA ASP A 386 -13.84 -16.10 4.31
C ASP A 386 -12.88 -15.70 3.16
N ALA A 387 -13.09 -16.22 1.95
CA ALA A 387 -12.18 -15.96 0.84
C ALA A 387 -12.39 -14.54 0.30
N ASP A 388 -11.31 -13.75 0.28
CA ASP A 388 -11.29 -12.34 -0.15
C ASP A 388 -12.06 -12.08 -1.46
N ARG A 389 -12.05 -13.04 -2.40
CA ARG A 389 -12.79 -13.02 -3.69
C ARG A 389 -14.32 -13.00 -3.59
N ASN A 390 -14.89 -13.26 -2.42
CA ASN A 390 -16.34 -13.38 -2.23
C ASN A 390 -16.96 -12.15 -1.52
N HIS A 391 -16.15 -11.21 -1.04
CA HIS A 391 -16.60 -10.09 -0.19
C HIS A 391 -16.44 -8.71 -0.87
N HIS A 392 -16.80 -8.58 -2.15
CA HIS A 392 -16.70 -7.32 -2.88
C HIS A 392 -17.69 -7.23 -4.05
N ASP A 393 -17.93 -6.03 -4.57
CA ASP A 393 -18.99 -5.74 -5.55
C ASP A 393 -18.85 -6.53 -6.86
N ALA A 394 -17.64 -6.92 -7.25
CA ALA A 394 -17.39 -7.65 -8.48
C ALA A 394 -17.50 -9.17 -8.31
N SER A 395 -17.62 -9.69 -7.08
CA SER A 395 -17.58 -11.13 -6.83
C SER A 395 -18.70 -11.88 -7.53
N VAL A 396 -19.91 -11.30 -7.61
CA VAL A 396 -21.08 -11.83 -8.34
C VAL A 396 -20.78 -12.04 -9.84
N LEU A 397 -19.94 -11.18 -10.43
CA LEU A 397 -19.65 -11.19 -11.87
C LEU A 397 -18.38 -11.95 -12.23
N MET A 398 -17.42 -12.02 -11.31
CA MET A 398 -16.11 -12.65 -11.52
C MET A 398 -16.08 -14.09 -11.05
N ASN A 399 -17.02 -14.49 -10.19
CA ASN A 399 -17.13 -15.82 -9.64
C ASN A 399 -18.56 -16.35 -9.80
N ASP A 400 -18.71 -17.66 -10.02
CA ASP A 400 -20.05 -18.30 -10.05
C ASP A 400 -20.74 -18.32 -8.67
N LYS A 401 -20.02 -17.91 -7.60
CA LYS A 401 -20.50 -17.91 -6.22
C LYS A 401 -19.97 -16.70 -5.44
N THR A 402 -20.71 -16.30 -4.41
CA THR A 402 -20.32 -15.22 -3.50
C THR A 402 -20.89 -15.42 -2.09
N VAL A 403 -20.59 -14.52 -1.15
CA VAL A 403 -21.23 -14.46 0.18
C VAL A 403 -22.03 -13.17 0.38
N CYS A 404 -22.54 -12.95 1.60
CA CYS A 404 -23.50 -11.90 1.92
C CYS A 404 -23.05 -10.49 1.52
N GLU A 405 -21.77 -10.17 1.67
CA GLU A 405 -21.23 -8.87 1.28
C GLU A 405 -21.27 -8.67 -0.24
N GLY A 406 -20.99 -9.70 -1.03
CA GLY A 406 -21.10 -9.62 -2.50
C GLY A 406 -22.56 -9.52 -2.97
N TYR A 407 -23.48 -10.27 -2.38
CA TYR A 407 -24.92 -10.12 -2.67
C TYR A 407 -25.41 -8.71 -2.35
N ALA A 408 -25.12 -8.22 -1.15
CA ALA A 408 -25.62 -6.94 -0.68
C ALA A 408 -24.99 -5.75 -1.42
N SER A 409 -23.68 -5.80 -1.69
CA SER A 409 -23.01 -4.74 -2.47
C SER A 409 -23.52 -4.71 -3.91
N PHE A 410 -23.58 -5.86 -4.60
CA PHE A 410 -24.02 -5.87 -5.99
C PHE A 410 -25.49 -5.47 -6.14
N TYR A 411 -26.37 -5.90 -5.23
CA TYR A 411 -27.78 -5.49 -5.23
C TYR A 411 -27.93 -3.97 -5.03
N ASP A 412 -27.10 -3.35 -4.18
CA ASP A 412 -27.09 -1.90 -4.03
C ASP A 412 -26.79 -1.19 -5.36
N LEU A 413 -25.80 -1.67 -6.12
CA LEU A 413 -25.45 -1.10 -7.41
C LEU A 413 -26.58 -1.25 -8.44
N LEU A 414 -27.21 -2.43 -8.51
CA LEU A 414 -28.35 -2.68 -9.39
C LEU A 414 -29.52 -1.75 -9.09
N LEU A 415 -29.91 -1.63 -7.82
CA LEU A 415 -31.03 -0.77 -7.40
C LEU A 415 -30.77 0.69 -7.73
N ARG A 416 -29.57 1.17 -7.43
CA ARG A 416 -29.20 2.58 -7.67
C ARG A 416 -29.17 2.91 -9.15
N GLU A 417 -28.64 2.01 -9.99
CA GLU A 417 -28.68 2.18 -11.45
C GLU A 417 -30.14 2.18 -11.96
N ALA A 418 -31.05 1.40 -11.35
CA ALA A 418 -32.48 1.41 -11.66
C ALA A 418 -33.25 2.63 -11.10
N GLY A 419 -32.56 3.51 -10.36
CA GLY A 419 -33.12 4.72 -9.75
C GLY A 419 -33.79 4.50 -8.40
N VAL A 420 -33.61 3.32 -7.79
CA VAL A 420 -34.11 2.99 -6.44
C VAL A 420 -33.02 3.30 -5.42
N GLU A 421 -33.31 4.17 -4.46
CA GLU A 421 -32.36 4.52 -3.41
C GLU A 421 -32.13 3.30 -2.50
N SER A 422 -30.87 2.93 -2.30
CA SER A 422 -30.44 1.78 -1.52
C SER A 422 -29.18 2.10 -0.70
N TYR A 423 -29.04 1.37 0.40
CA TYR A 423 -27.96 1.47 1.37
C TYR A 423 -27.49 0.07 1.78
N TYR A 424 -26.20 -0.20 1.60
CA TYR A 424 -25.55 -1.36 2.18
C TYR A 424 -25.45 -1.20 3.71
N VAL A 425 -25.93 -2.20 4.44
CA VAL A 425 -25.81 -2.26 5.90
C VAL A 425 -25.21 -3.59 6.32
N HIS A 426 -24.55 -3.57 7.47
CA HIS A 426 -23.91 -4.77 8.00
C HIS A 426 -24.01 -4.86 9.51
N SER A 427 -23.90 -6.08 10.02
CA SER A 427 -23.69 -6.41 11.42
C SER A 427 -22.27 -6.96 11.63
N SER A 428 -22.06 -7.74 12.68
CA SER A 428 -20.76 -8.35 12.98
C SER A 428 -20.35 -9.45 11.99
N ASP A 429 -21.33 -10.09 11.37
CA ASP A 429 -21.14 -11.35 10.65
C ASP A 429 -22.09 -11.49 9.44
N HIS A 430 -22.83 -10.44 9.07
CA HIS A 430 -23.76 -10.48 7.96
C HIS A 430 -23.95 -9.10 7.31
N ALA A 431 -24.34 -9.08 6.04
CA ALA A 431 -24.61 -7.88 5.26
C ALA A 431 -25.87 -8.02 4.39
N TRP A 432 -26.61 -6.91 4.24
CA TRP A 432 -27.83 -6.81 3.46
C TRP A 432 -28.13 -5.35 3.11
N ASN A 433 -29.31 -5.04 2.56
CA ASN A 433 -29.66 -3.69 2.11
C ASN A 433 -30.84 -3.08 2.86
N ILE A 434 -30.83 -1.76 2.97
CA ILE A 434 -32.03 -0.96 3.25
C ILE A 434 -32.37 -0.16 2.01
N ILE A 435 -33.60 -0.29 1.53
CA ILE A 435 -34.07 0.23 0.25
C ILE A 435 -35.26 1.17 0.44
N ASN A 436 -35.33 2.22 -0.37
CA ASN A 436 -36.43 3.18 -0.38
C ASN A 436 -37.43 2.84 -1.48
N ILE A 437 -38.68 2.57 -1.08
CA ILE A 437 -39.78 2.35 -2.00
C ILE A 437 -40.79 3.49 -1.80
N ASP A 438 -40.87 4.39 -2.79
CA ASP A 438 -41.85 5.49 -2.83
C ASP A 438 -41.88 6.37 -1.54
N GLY A 439 -40.75 6.49 -0.83
CA GLY A 439 -40.57 7.31 0.36
C GLY A 439 -40.57 6.55 1.69
N HIS A 440 -40.75 5.22 1.67
CA HIS A 440 -40.64 4.35 2.84
C HIS A 440 -39.41 3.46 2.76
N PHE A 441 -38.68 3.33 3.86
CA PHE A 441 -37.49 2.48 3.93
C PHE A 441 -37.83 1.09 4.44
N PHE A 442 -37.20 0.08 3.85
CA PHE A 442 -37.34 -1.31 4.24
C PHE A 442 -36.02 -2.05 4.15
N HIS A 443 -35.86 -3.07 5.00
CA HIS A 443 -34.80 -4.05 4.87
C HIS A 443 -35.11 -5.04 3.73
N SER A 444 -34.06 -5.43 3.00
CA SER A 444 -34.09 -6.45 1.97
C SER A 444 -32.80 -7.27 2.05
N ASP A 445 -32.91 -8.57 2.30
CA ASP A 445 -31.78 -9.50 2.44
C ASP A 445 -31.83 -10.59 1.39
N THR A 446 -31.20 -10.30 0.25
CA THR A 446 -31.12 -11.20 -0.92
C THR A 446 -30.42 -12.51 -0.58
N THR A 447 -29.45 -12.49 0.34
CA THR A 447 -28.67 -13.67 0.71
C THR A 447 -29.55 -14.70 1.41
N TRP A 448 -30.27 -14.29 2.45
CA TRP A 448 -31.09 -15.22 3.23
C TRP A 448 -32.37 -15.62 2.49
N ASP A 449 -32.91 -14.73 1.65
CA ASP A 449 -34.04 -15.05 0.78
C ASP A 449 -33.65 -16.08 -0.30
N ASP A 450 -32.44 -15.99 -0.87
CA ASP A 450 -31.90 -17.02 -1.79
C ASP A 450 -31.76 -18.38 -1.08
N LEU A 451 -31.08 -18.41 0.08
CA LEU A 451 -30.84 -19.63 0.86
C LEU A 451 -32.12 -20.35 1.30
N THR A 452 -33.22 -19.61 1.47
CA THR A 452 -34.52 -20.16 1.87
C THR A 452 -35.50 -20.30 0.71
N SER A 453 -35.11 -19.86 -0.50
CA SER A 453 -35.97 -19.72 -1.67
C SER A 453 -37.32 -19.06 -1.31
N SER A 454 -37.25 -17.93 -0.61
CA SER A 454 -38.42 -17.23 -0.06
C SER A 454 -38.30 -15.71 -0.19
N TYR A 455 -39.34 -14.98 0.24
CA TYR A 455 -39.32 -13.50 0.43
C TYR A 455 -39.48 -13.18 1.92
N LYS A 456 -38.86 -14.00 2.78
CA LYS A 456 -39.01 -13.85 4.23
C LYS A 456 -38.33 -12.57 4.71
N TYR A 457 -37.26 -12.13 4.08
CA TYR A 457 -36.45 -10.98 4.50
C TYR A 457 -36.54 -9.79 3.52
N PHE A 458 -37.43 -9.88 2.53
CA PHE A 458 -37.78 -8.81 1.61
C PHE A 458 -38.80 -7.84 2.22
N LEU A 459 -38.54 -6.54 2.09
CA LEU A 459 -39.38 -5.42 2.52
C LEU A 459 -39.84 -5.47 3.99
N LYS A 460 -38.87 -5.66 4.90
CA LYS A 460 -39.11 -5.72 6.34
C LYS A 460 -38.91 -4.39 7.05
N SER A 461 -39.72 -4.14 8.07
CA SER A 461 -39.48 -3.03 9.01
C SER A 461 -38.35 -3.35 9.99
N ASP A 462 -37.86 -2.32 10.67
CA ASP A 462 -36.87 -2.42 11.76
C ASP A 462 -37.29 -3.41 12.84
N SER A 463 -38.58 -3.40 13.20
CA SER A 463 -39.12 -4.25 14.26
C SER A 463 -39.23 -5.70 13.82
N GLU A 464 -39.66 -5.94 12.57
CA GLU A 464 -39.69 -7.27 11.97
C GLU A 464 -38.27 -7.85 11.88
N MET A 465 -37.28 -7.10 11.38
CA MET A 465 -35.90 -7.58 11.28
C MET A 465 -35.28 -7.88 12.65
N LYS A 466 -35.46 -6.98 13.64
CA LYS A 466 -34.96 -7.22 15.01
C LYS A 466 -35.60 -8.45 15.66
N SER A 467 -36.84 -8.78 15.30
CA SER A 467 -37.54 -9.94 15.84
C SER A 467 -36.96 -11.28 15.37
N GLU A 468 -36.30 -11.31 14.21
CA GLU A 468 -35.57 -12.48 13.72
C GLU A 468 -34.33 -12.77 14.58
N GLY A 469 -33.75 -11.73 15.20
CA GLY A 469 -32.60 -11.83 16.10
C GLY A 469 -31.30 -12.19 15.38
N GLY A 470 -30.32 -12.70 16.12
CA GLY A 470 -29.03 -13.10 15.56
C GLY A 470 -28.32 -11.97 14.82
N SER A 471 -27.88 -12.25 13.59
CA SER A 471 -27.13 -11.31 12.73
C SER A 471 -27.95 -10.08 12.32
N HIS A 472 -29.28 -10.07 12.48
CA HIS A 472 -30.16 -8.92 12.25
C HIS A 472 -30.52 -8.14 13.53
N GLY A 473 -29.90 -8.43 14.67
CA GLY A 473 -30.20 -7.74 15.93
C GLY A 473 -29.77 -6.27 15.97
N SER A 474 -28.79 -5.87 15.16
CA SER A 474 -28.29 -4.51 15.03
C SER A 474 -27.52 -4.34 13.72
N TRP A 475 -27.45 -3.13 13.19
CA TRP A 475 -26.76 -2.85 11.93
C TRP A 475 -26.17 -1.45 11.89
N ASN A 476 -25.17 -1.27 11.02
CA ASN A 476 -24.56 0.01 10.70
C ASN A 476 -24.51 0.21 9.19
N LEU A 477 -24.54 1.48 8.78
CA LEU A 477 -24.30 1.87 7.40
C LEU A 477 -22.80 1.78 7.10
N LEU A 478 -22.44 1.16 5.98
CA LEU A 478 -21.06 1.09 5.50
C LEU A 478 -21.02 1.27 4.00
N LYS A 479 -20.08 2.08 3.51
CA LYS A 479 -19.77 2.20 2.07
C LYS A 479 -18.77 1.10 1.70
N PRO A 480 -19.14 0.09 0.89
CA PRO A 480 -18.27 -1.07 0.64
C PRO A 480 -17.11 -0.74 -0.31
N SER A 481 -17.31 0.10 -1.33
CA SER A 481 -16.26 0.53 -2.26
C SER A 481 -16.49 1.94 -2.80
N SER A 482 -15.59 2.44 -3.65
CA SER A 482 -15.75 3.74 -4.33
C SER A 482 -16.99 3.84 -5.23
N LEU A 483 -17.56 2.72 -5.70
CA LEU A 483 -18.75 2.68 -6.57
C LEU A 483 -20.06 3.08 -5.87
N HIS A 484 -20.05 3.11 -4.54
CA HIS A 484 -21.22 3.39 -3.72
C HIS A 484 -21.20 4.82 -3.21
N ASP A 485 -22.20 5.64 -3.54
CA ASP A 485 -22.26 7.04 -3.13
C ASP A 485 -23.43 7.32 -2.17
N TYR A 486 -23.13 7.37 -0.87
CA TYR A 486 -24.10 7.61 0.19
C TYR A 486 -23.95 9.02 0.75
N THR A 487 -25.05 9.78 0.76
CA THR A 487 -25.09 11.11 1.39
C THR A 487 -25.37 11.04 2.89
N ARG A 488 -25.77 9.87 3.40
CA ARG A 488 -26.13 9.66 4.81
C ARG A 488 -24.94 9.15 5.61
N THR A 489 -24.90 9.52 6.88
CA THR A 489 -23.91 9.05 7.87
C THR A 489 -24.46 7.99 8.83
N SER A 490 -25.75 7.65 8.70
CA SER A 490 -26.42 6.63 9.51
C SER A 490 -27.49 5.92 8.69
N ALA A 491 -27.77 4.66 9.01
CA ALA A 491 -28.82 3.88 8.38
C ALA A 491 -30.18 4.59 8.52
N PRO A 492 -31.01 4.65 7.46
CA PRO A 492 -32.37 5.17 7.57
C PRO A 492 -33.25 4.23 8.40
N GLU A 493 -34.28 4.78 9.03
CA GLU A 493 -35.22 4.03 9.88
C GLU A 493 -36.31 3.38 9.01
N CYS A 494 -36.45 2.05 9.10
CA CYS A 494 -37.51 1.29 8.43
C CYS A 494 -38.74 1.23 9.34
N LYS A 495 -39.45 2.35 9.43
CA LYS A 495 -40.46 2.57 10.48
C LYS A 495 -41.72 1.71 10.37
N TYR A 496 -42.20 1.48 9.16
CA TYR A 496 -43.51 0.89 8.89
C TYR A 496 -43.37 -0.47 8.24
N SER A 497 -44.18 -1.43 8.67
CA SER A 497 -44.24 -2.75 8.04
C SER A 497 -45.06 -2.69 6.76
N MET A 498 -44.71 -3.50 5.75
CA MET A 498 -45.57 -3.70 4.59
C MET A 498 -46.98 -4.12 5.04
N GLY A 499 -47.98 -3.36 4.61
CA GLY A 499 -49.38 -3.48 5.01
C GLY A 499 -49.87 -2.47 6.05
N ASP A 500 -49.01 -1.73 6.75
CA ASP A 500 -49.40 -0.64 7.68
C ASP A 500 -49.74 0.64 6.90
N VAL A 501 -50.83 0.59 6.15
CA VAL A 501 -51.22 1.63 5.19
C VAL A 501 -51.61 2.93 5.88
N ASN A 502 -52.11 2.83 7.11
CA ASN A 502 -52.57 3.98 7.88
C ASN A 502 -51.43 4.65 8.68
N THR A 503 -50.26 4.01 8.77
CA THR A 503 -49.02 4.51 9.39
C THR A 503 -49.12 4.75 10.91
N ASP A 504 -49.96 3.99 11.60
CA ASP A 504 -50.10 4.01 13.06
C ASP A 504 -49.07 3.13 13.79
N GLY A 505 -48.32 2.30 13.05
CA GLY A 505 -47.32 1.38 13.59
C GLY A 505 -47.88 0.01 13.97
N GLU A 506 -49.18 -0.26 13.75
CA GLU A 506 -49.83 -1.52 14.06
C GLU A 506 -50.49 -2.14 12.84
N LEU A 507 -49.99 -3.27 12.37
CA LEU A 507 -50.60 -4.01 11.27
C LEU A 507 -51.90 -4.70 11.73
N ASN A 508 -53.07 -4.15 11.39
CA ASN A 508 -54.34 -4.66 11.89
C ASN A 508 -55.54 -4.45 10.92
N SER A 509 -56.76 -4.66 11.43
CA SER A 509 -57.98 -4.52 10.63
C SER A 509 -58.24 -3.09 10.12
N ALA A 510 -57.66 -2.06 10.74
CA ALA A 510 -57.76 -0.68 10.31
C ALA A 510 -57.09 -0.49 8.93
N ASP A 511 -55.96 -1.13 8.68
CA ASP A 511 -55.26 -1.07 7.39
C ASP A 511 -56.05 -1.74 6.27
N LEU A 512 -56.68 -2.89 6.57
CA LEU A 512 -57.61 -3.54 5.66
C LEU A 512 -58.78 -2.63 5.27
N VAL A 513 -59.28 -1.83 6.24
CA VAL A 513 -60.33 -0.85 5.98
C VAL A 513 -59.79 0.28 5.09
N CYS A 514 -58.56 0.74 5.28
CA CYS A 514 -57.93 1.76 4.44
C CYS A 514 -57.84 1.31 2.97
N ILE A 515 -57.26 0.13 2.69
CA ILE A 515 -57.20 -0.39 1.31
C ILE A 515 -58.60 -0.57 0.74
N SER A 516 -59.53 -1.15 1.52
CA SER A 516 -60.91 -1.34 1.06
C SER A 516 -61.60 -0.02 0.71
N GLN A 517 -61.44 1.04 1.52
CA GLN A 517 -62.04 2.35 1.22
C GLN A 517 -61.45 2.96 -0.05
N TYR A 518 -60.14 2.80 -0.27
CA TYR A 518 -59.46 3.24 -1.48
C TYR A 518 -60.01 2.56 -2.72
N LEU A 519 -60.12 1.22 -2.71
CA LEU A 519 -60.67 0.46 -3.83
C LEU A 519 -62.12 0.81 -4.17
N HIS A 520 -62.90 1.22 -3.17
CA HIS A 520 -64.28 1.69 -3.38
C HIS A 520 -64.38 3.19 -3.76
N GLY A 521 -63.26 3.88 -3.95
CA GLY A 521 -63.21 5.31 -4.25
C GLY A 521 -63.75 6.21 -3.13
N ARG A 522 -63.74 5.73 -1.88
CA ARG A 522 -64.32 6.40 -0.71
C ARG A 522 -63.31 7.25 0.07
N SER A 523 -62.03 6.94 -0.03
CA SER A 523 -60.92 7.72 0.53
C SER A 523 -59.67 7.56 -0.34
N GLY A 524 -58.71 8.49 -0.21
CA GLY A 524 -57.44 8.42 -0.92
C GLY A 524 -56.34 7.90 0.00
N ILE A 525 -55.51 6.99 -0.49
CA ILE A 525 -54.20 6.66 0.08
C ILE A 525 -53.18 7.61 -0.58
N THR A 526 -52.24 8.13 0.21
CA THR A 526 -51.17 8.98 -0.33
C THR A 526 -50.32 8.18 -1.33
N LYS A 527 -49.60 8.85 -2.24
CA LYS A 527 -48.71 8.13 -3.18
C LYS A 527 -47.73 7.22 -2.43
N ALA A 528 -47.07 7.73 -1.40
CA ALA A 528 -46.12 6.95 -0.59
C ALA A 528 -46.78 5.75 0.09
N ASN A 529 -47.97 5.91 0.67
CA ASN A 529 -48.65 4.81 1.37
C ASN A 529 -49.26 3.77 0.42
N ARG A 530 -49.26 4.00 -0.91
CA ARG A 530 -49.60 2.93 -1.86
C ARG A 530 -48.52 1.86 -1.90
N ALA A 531 -47.25 2.20 -1.70
CA ALA A 531 -46.19 1.20 -1.56
C ALA A 531 -46.45 0.28 -0.35
N LEU A 532 -46.88 0.84 0.79
CA LEU A 532 -47.30 0.04 1.96
C LEU A 532 -48.54 -0.81 1.69
N ALA A 533 -49.39 -0.41 0.74
CA ALA A 533 -50.62 -1.10 0.39
C ALA A 533 -50.42 -2.21 -0.66
N ASP A 534 -49.33 -2.18 -1.43
CA ASP A 534 -48.93 -3.19 -2.42
C ASP A 534 -48.23 -4.37 -1.73
N VAL A 535 -49.02 -5.13 -0.96
CA VAL A 535 -48.54 -6.25 -0.14
C VAL A 535 -48.14 -7.46 -1.00
N CYS A 536 -48.67 -7.60 -2.22
CA CYS A 536 -48.19 -8.63 -3.15
C CYS A 536 -46.98 -8.24 -3.99
N CYS A 537 -46.54 -6.97 -3.92
CA CYS A 537 -45.35 -6.46 -4.61
C CYS A 537 -45.48 -6.57 -6.14
N ASP A 538 -46.68 -6.38 -6.68
CA ASP A 538 -46.95 -6.48 -8.12
C ASP A 538 -47.05 -5.11 -8.81
N GLY A 539 -46.92 -4.02 -8.07
CA GLY A 539 -46.95 -2.64 -8.54
C GLY A 539 -48.35 -2.02 -8.55
N GLU A 540 -49.40 -2.79 -8.24
CA GLU A 540 -50.77 -2.31 -8.18
C GLU A 540 -51.30 -2.39 -6.74
N THR A 541 -52.16 -1.44 -6.36
CA THR A 541 -52.92 -1.56 -5.09
C THR A 541 -54.33 -2.02 -5.44
N ASP A 542 -54.61 -3.30 -5.29
CA ASP A 542 -55.83 -3.94 -5.75
C ASP A 542 -56.43 -4.95 -4.74
N VAL A 543 -57.34 -5.81 -5.22
CA VAL A 543 -58.01 -6.80 -4.36
C VAL A 543 -57.08 -7.91 -3.87
N PHE A 544 -56.01 -8.23 -4.60
CA PHE A 544 -55.03 -9.23 -4.22
C PHE A 544 -54.24 -8.78 -2.98
N ASP A 545 -53.93 -7.49 -2.86
CA ASP A 545 -53.33 -6.93 -1.65
C ASP A 545 -54.22 -7.08 -0.44
N VAL A 546 -55.53 -6.85 -0.58
CA VAL A 546 -56.48 -7.04 0.52
C VAL A 546 -56.45 -8.50 0.99
N VAL A 547 -56.34 -9.45 0.06
CA VAL A 547 -56.25 -10.88 0.39
C VAL A 547 -54.91 -11.20 1.07
N ALA A 548 -53.80 -10.66 0.57
CA ALA A 548 -52.46 -10.85 1.14
C ALA A 548 -52.38 -10.25 2.56
N LEU A 549 -52.79 -8.99 2.72
CA LEU A 549 -52.85 -8.29 4.00
C LEU A 549 -53.73 -9.03 5.00
N ARG A 550 -54.88 -9.54 4.57
CA ARG A 550 -55.78 -10.29 5.46
C ARG A 550 -55.11 -11.53 6.03
N ARG A 551 -54.31 -12.25 5.23
CA ARG A 551 -53.53 -13.39 5.71
C ARG A 551 -52.49 -12.93 6.73
N LYS A 552 -51.77 -11.83 6.46
CA LYS A 552 -50.74 -11.28 7.35
C LYS A 552 -51.33 -10.89 8.71
N VAL A 553 -52.44 -10.13 8.72
CA VAL A 553 -53.15 -9.73 9.95
C VAL A 553 -53.64 -10.94 10.77
N ILE A 554 -54.18 -11.97 10.11
CA ILE A 554 -54.63 -13.19 10.82
C ILE A 554 -53.45 -13.91 11.46
N ASN A 555 -52.34 -14.05 10.75
CA ASN A 555 -51.14 -14.71 11.28
C ASN A 555 -50.56 -13.95 12.48
N GLU A 556 -50.54 -12.62 12.42
CA GLU A 556 -50.05 -11.80 13.52
C GLU A 556 -50.93 -11.93 14.77
N VAL A 557 -52.25 -11.93 14.61
CA VAL A 557 -53.20 -12.18 15.71
C VAL A 557 -53.04 -13.58 16.31
N MET A 558 -52.70 -14.59 15.50
CA MET A 558 -52.45 -15.95 16.01
C MET A 558 -51.09 -16.10 16.70
N SER A 559 -50.15 -15.19 16.44
CA SER A 559 -48.79 -15.21 17.01
C SER A 559 -48.66 -14.47 18.35
N ARG A 560 -49.61 -13.56 18.64
CA ARG A 560 -49.78 -12.87 19.92
C ARG A 560 -50.59 -13.75 20.89
#